data_AF-A0AB36TN82-F1
#
_entry.id   AF-A0AB36TN82-F1
#
_cell.length_a   1.000
_cell.length_b   1.000
_cell.length_c   1.000
_cell.angle_alpha   90.00
_cell.angle_beta   90.00
_cell.angle_gamma   90.00
#
_symmetry.space_group_name_H-M   'P 1'
#
loop_
_entity.id
_entity.type
_entity.pdbx_description
1 polymer ?
#
loop_
_entity_poly.entity_id
_entity_poly.type
_entity_poly.pdbx_seq_one_letter_code
_entity_poly.pdbx_strand_id
1 'polypeptide(L)'
;MKHSIGSVSTSYIIRLILNDLDIFITTGKREFDFCSESGVSTVEELLADWLEWFNDYPQGISPGELKEIEREIGELMGSMSIWSHFTEEREGFIKQFSDYFGEYIGFCKLVRNVYLEELKDELSY
;
A
#
# COMPACT_ATOMS: atom_id res chain seq x y z
N MET A 1 -11.01 9.14 -20.97
CA MET A 1 -10.64 7.76 -21.35
C MET A 1 -10.82 6.90 -20.11
N LYS A 2 -11.38 5.68 -20.23
CA LYS A 2 -11.43 4.75 -19.09
C LYS A 2 -10.01 4.26 -18.86
N HIS A 3 -9.38 4.66 -17.76
CA HIS A 3 -8.13 4.05 -17.30
C HIS A 3 -8.46 2.63 -16.82
N SER A 4 -8.66 1.71 -17.76
CA SER A 4 -8.60 0.29 -17.45
C SER A 4 -7.12 -0.02 -17.25
N ILE A 5 -6.72 -0.26 -16.01
CA ILE A 5 -5.42 -0.84 -15.66
C ILE A 5 -5.14 -1.97 -16.66
N GLY A 6 -4.23 -1.70 -17.60
CA GLY A 6 -3.98 -2.56 -18.74
C GLY A 6 -3.20 -3.78 -18.27
N SER A 7 -3.79 -4.97 -18.37
CA SER A 7 -3.12 -6.29 -18.28
C SER A 7 -2.35 -6.67 -17.01
N VAL A 8 -2.08 -5.74 -16.09
CA VAL A 8 -1.40 -6.00 -14.82
C VAL A 8 -2.46 -6.22 -13.73
N SER A 9 -2.38 -7.36 -13.05
CA SER A 9 -3.28 -7.69 -11.95
C SER A 9 -3.09 -6.70 -10.79
N THR A 10 -4.17 -6.13 -10.25
CA THR A 10 -4.18 -5.29 -9.03
C THR A 10 -3.34 -5.92 -7.91
N SER A 11 -3.46 -7.24 -7.75
CA SER A 11 -2.66 -8.06 -6.83
C SER A 11 -1.14 -7.90 -7.01
N TYR A 12 -0.66 -7.85 -8.25
CA TYR A 12 0.76 -7.69 -8.53
C TYR A 12 1.27 -6.31 -8.11
N ILE A 13 0.49 -5.26 -8.38
CA ILE A 13 0.84 -3.89 -7.99
C ILE A 13 0.87 -3.76 -6.46
N ILE A 14 -0.15 -4.30 -5.77
CA ILE A 14 -0.20 -4.32 -4.30
C ILE A 14 1.05 -5.01 -3.73
N ARG A 15 1.42 -6.17 -4.28
CA ARG A 15 2.62 -6.91 -3.84
C ARG A 15 3.91 -6.11 -4.01
N LEU A 16 4.10 -5.46 -5.16
CA LEU A 16 5.28 -4.62 -5.39
C LEU A 16 5.35 -3.50 -4.35
N ILE A 17 4.25 -2.79 -4.16
CA ILE A 17 4.18 -1.64 -3.24
C ILE A 17 4.40 -2.07 -1.79
N LEU A 18 3.78 -3.17 -1.34
CA LEU A 18 3.89 -3.64 0.05
C LEU A 18 5.26 -4.25 0.35
N ASN A 19 5.87 -4.97 -0.60
CA ASN A 19 7.23 -5.48 -0.42
C ASN A 19 8.23 -4.33 -0.30
N ASP A 20 8.13 -3.31 -1.16
CA ASP A 20 9.01 -2.15 -1.08
C ASP A 20 8.75 -1.31 0.18
N LEU A 21 7.49 -1.23 0.65
CA LEU A 21 7.17 -0.63 1.95
C LEU A 21 7.83 -1.37 3.12
N ASP A 22 7.83 -2.71 3.11
CA ASP A 22 8.49 -3.53 4.14
C ASP A 22 10.01 -3.28 4.16
N ILE A 23 10.63 -3.22 2.98
CA ILE A 23 12.05 -2.89 2.82
C ILE A 23 12.33 -1.46 3.30
N PHE A 24 11.49 -0.49 2.93
CA PHE A 24 11.65 0.89 3.33
C PHE A 24 11.59 1.06 4.84
N ILE A 25 10.64 0.42 5.52
CA ILE A 25 10.53 0.53 6.97
C ILE A 25 11.71 -0.12 7.69
N THR A 26 12.18 -1.26 7.18
CA THR A 26 13.28 -2.01 7.80
C THR A 26 14.65 -1.41 7.53
N THR A 27 14.86 -0.78 6.37
CA THR A 27 16.18 -0.32 5.90
C THR A 27 16.31 1.18 5.69
N GLY A 28 15.19 1.91 5.66
CA GLY A 28 15.12 3.33 5.31
C GLY A 28 15.34 3.63 3.82
N LYS A 29 15.33 2.61 2.95
CA LYS A 29 15.59 2.75 1.51
C LYS A 29 14.44 2.18 0.69
N ARG A 30 14.07 2.88 -0.38
CA ARG A 30 13.12 2.38 -1.37
C ARG A 30 13.85 1.71 -2.53
N GLU A 31 13.24 0.68 -3.06
CA GLU A 31 13.55 0.06 -4.35
C GLU A 31 12.96 0.88 -5.49
N PHE A 32 11.73 1.40 -5.31
CA PHE A 32 11.05 2.21 -6.32
C PHE A 32 10.98 3.68 -5.90
N ASP A 33 11.47 4.58 -6.76
CA ASP A 33 11.39 6.02 -6.56
C ASP A 33 10.27 6.63 -7.43
N PHE A 34 9.06 6.10 -7.27
CA PHE A 34 7.85 6.58 -7.95
C PHE A 34 7.41 7.99 -7.51
N CYS A 35 8.13 8.65 -6.61
CA CYS A 35 7.91 10.06 -6.22
C CYS A 35 8.87 11.03 -6.94
N SER A 36 9.78 10.55 -7.79
CA SER A 36 10.76 11.40 -8.48
C SER A 36 10.21 12.03 -9.76
N GLU A 37 10.49 13.33 -9.96
CA GLU A 37 10.11 14.08 -11.17
C GLU A 37 11.00 13.79 -12.39
N SER A 38 12.09 13.04 -12.26
CA SER A 38 13.04 12.82 -13.37
C SER A 38 13.62 11.40 -13.41
N GLY A 39 13.54 10.76 -14.58
CA GLY A 39 14.25 9.49 -14.84
C GLY A 39 13.58 8.25 -14.28
N VAL A 40 12.27 8.29 -14.02
CA VAL A 40 11.47 7.13 -13.59
C VAL A 40 11.40 6.07 -14.69
N SER A 41 11.55 4.81 -14.29
CA SER A 41 11.34 3.65 -15.14
C SER A 41 9.86 3.48 -15.49
N THR A 42 9.57 2.70 -16.53
CA THR A 42 8.18 2.37 -16.91
C THR A 42 7.40 1.66 -15.80
N VAL A 43 8.09 1.01 -14.86
CA VAL A 43 7.47 0.37 -13.69
C VAL A 43 7.10 1.42 -12.66
N GLU A 44 7.98 2.38 -12.38
CA GLU A 44 7.70 3.47 -11.44
C GLU A 44 6.59 4.38 -11.95
N GLU A 45 6.56 4.68 -13.26
CA GLU A 45 5.44 5.39 -13.90
C GLU A 45 4.12 4.63 -13.71
N LEU A 46 4.12 3.30 -13.91
CA LEU A 46 2.93 2.47 -13.70
C LEU A 46 2.47 2.49 -12.22
N LEU A 47 3.40 2.45 -11.28
CA LEU A 47 3.09 2.52 -9.85
C LEU A 47 2.51 3.89 -9.48
N ALA A 48 3.12 4.97 -9.98
CA ALA A 48 2.66 6.34 -9.79
C ALA A 48 1.24 6.55 -10.36
N ASP A 49 1.01 6.15 -11.61
CA ASP A 49 -0.30 6.23 -12.28
C ASP A 49 -1.38 5.46 -11.50
N TRP A 50 -1.04 4.27 -10.99
CA TRP A 50 -1.96 3.44 -10.22
C TRP A 50 -2.28 4.06 -8.86
N LEU A 51 -1.26 4.57 -8.16
CA LEU A 51 -1.43 5.25 -6.88
C LEU A 51 -2.21 6.56 -7.01
N GLU A 52 -1.99 7.32 -8.10
CA GLU A 52 -2.75 8.52 -8.42
C GLU A 52 -4.22 8.17 -8.72
N TRP A 53 -4.48 7.15 -9.54
CA TRP A 53 -5.83 6.65 -9.76
C TRP A 53 -6.50 6.22 -8.44
N PHE A 54 -5.74 5.65 -7.52
CA PHE A 54 -6.23 5.30 -6.19
C PHE A 54 -6.48 6.54 -5.30
N ASN A 55 -5.90 7.72 -5.56
CA ASN A 55 -6.19 8.92 -4.77
C ASN A 55 -7.64 9.42 -4.95
N ASP A 56 -8.26 9.15 -6.11
CA ASP A 56 -9.67 9.48 -6.39
C ASP A 56 -10.67 8.55 -5.67
N TYR A 57 -10.16 7.66 -4.81
CA TYR A 57 -10.91 6.71 -4.01
C TYR A 57 -11.98 7.38 -3.12
N PRO A 58 -13.20 6.79 -2.99
CA PRO A 58 -13.65 5.49 -3.49
C PRO A 58 -14.40 5.50 -4.84
N GLN A 59 -14.20 6.51 -5.71
CA GLN A 59 -14.99 6.57 -6.95
C GLN A 59 -14.54 5.53 -7.98
N GLY A 60 -15.42 4.57 -8.31
CA GLY A 60 -15.23 3.66 -9.44
C GLY A 60 -14.81 2.22 -9.09
N ILE A 61 -14.54 1.91 -7.82
CA ILE A 61 -14.32 0.54 -7.32
C ILE A 61 -15.60 0.04 -6.65
N SER A 62 -16.04 -1.18 -6.97
CA SER A 62 -17.19 -1.76 -6.29
C SER A 62 -16.85 -2.17 -4.85
N PRO A 63 -17.81 -2.19 -3.92
CA PRO A 63 -17.56 -2.65 -2.55
C PRO A 63 -17.02 -4.09 -2.45
N GLY A 64 -17.29 -4.94 -3.44
CA GLY A 64 -16.75 -6.30 -3.51
C GLY A 64 -15.26 -6.30 -3.86
N GLU A 65 -14.88 -5.58 -4.91
CA GLU A 65 -13.48 -5.43 -5.33
C GLU A 65 -12.63 -4.79 -4.23
N LEU A 66 -13.17 -3.79 -3.55
CA LEU A 66 -12.50 -3.17 -2.41
C LEU A 66 -12.18 -4.18 -1.30
N LYS A 67 -13.17 -4.99 -0.90
CA LYS A 67 -12.96 -6.00 0.15
C LYS A 67 -11.91 -7.03 -0.25
N GLU A 68 -11.81 -7.36 -1.54
CA GLU A 68 -10.76 -8.26 -2.04
C GLU A 68 -9.38 -7.61 -1.94
N ILE A 69 -9.26 -6.31 -2.24
CA ILE A 69 -8.02 -5.55 -2.07
C ILE A 69 -7.63 -5.48 -0.59
N GLU A 70 -8.57 -5.14 0.30
CA GLU A 70 -8.33 -5.08 1.75
C GLU A 70 -7.83 -6.41 2.29
N ARG A 71 -8.50 -7.52 1.93
CA ARG A 71 -8.10 -8.88 2.29
C ARG A 71 -6.70 -9.20 1.78
N GLU A 72 -6.39 -8.88 0.53
CA GLU A 72 -5.06 -9.15 -0.03
C GLU A 72 -3.96 -8.36 0.69
N ILE A 73 -4.20 -7.09 1.01
CA ILE A 73 -3.26 -6.28 1.80
C ILE A 73 -3.03 -6.94 3.17
N GLY A 74 -4.10 -7.33 3.86
CA GLY A 74 -4.01 -7.98 5.17
C GLY A 74 -3.22 -9.30 5.13
N GLU A 75 -3.56 -10.17 4.18
CA GLU A 75 -2.87 -11.46 3.98
C GLU A 75 -1.37 -11.28 3.68
N LEU A 76 -1.02 -10.29 2.85
CA LEU A 76 0.38 -10.00 2.53
C LEU A 76 1.13 -9.44 3.74
N MET A 77 0.58 -8.40 4.37
CA MET A 77 1.21 -7.74 5.50
C MET A 77 1.42 -8.68 6.68
N GLY A 78 0.49 -9.60 6.96
CA GLY A 78 0.61 -10.58 8.05
C GLY A 78 1.85 -11.50 7.95
N SER A 79 2.51 -11.54 6.79
CA SER A 79 3.77 -12.28 6.59
C SER A 79 5.03 -11.42 6.56
N MET A 80 4.89 -10.09 6.69
CA MET A 80 5.96 -9.09 6.54
C MET A 80 6.54 -8.65 7.89
N SER A 81 7.74 -8.07 7.86
CA SER A 81 8.44 -7.59 9.06
C SER A 81 7.76 -6.36 9.68
N ILE A 82 7.04 -5.60 8.85
CA ILE A 82 6.21 -4.47 9.29
C ILE A 82 4.99 -4.90 10.10
N TRP A 83 4.64 -6.18 10.19
CA TRP A 83 3.54 -6.67 11.02
C TRP A 83 3.98 -6.83 12.47
N SER A 84 3.45 -5.99 13.35
CA SER A 84 3.75 -6.03 14.78
C SER A 84 2.52 -5.91 15.66
N HIS A 85 2.42 -6.80 16.65
CA HIS A 85 1.42 -6.74 17.72
C HIS A 85 1.81 -5.75 18.84
N PHE A 86 3.03 -5.21 18.83
CA PHE A 86 3.48 -4.24 19.82
C PHE A 86 3.02 -2.84 19.43
N THR A 87 2.22 -2.21 20.29
CA THR A 87 1.62 -0.89 20.01
C THR A 87 2.65 0.19 19.68
N GLU A 88 3.79 0.21 20.37
CA GLU A 88 4.84 1.21 20.14
C GLU A 88 5.50 1.07 18.76
N GLU A 89 5.83 -0.17 18.35
CA GLU A 89 6.38 -0.46 17.02
C GLU A 89 5.37 -0.10 15.93
N ARG A 90 4.10 -0.49 16.12
CA ARG A 90 3.01 -0.15 15.21
C ARG A 90 2.86 1.36 15.00
N GLU A 91 2.88 2.15 16.06
CA GLU A 91 2.79 3.62 15.92
C GLU A 91 4.00 4.18 15.15
N GLY A 92 5.18 3.57 15.32
CA GLY A 92 6.36 3.86 14.53
C GLY A 92 6.17 3.58 13.04
N PHE A 93 5.68 2.39 12.69
CA PHE A 93 5.45 1.98 11.30
C PHE A 93 4.37 2.81 10.61
N ILE A 94 3.25 3.08 11.29
CA ILE A 94 2.16 3.90 10.74
C ILE A 94 2.64 5.30 10.37
N LYS A 95 3.56 5.90 11.14
CA LYS A 95 4.14 7.20 10.80
C LYS A 95 4.97 7.11 9.51
N GLN A 96 5.77 6.05 9.36
CA GLN A 96 6.60 5.82 8.19
C GLN A 96 5.80 5.53 6.91
N PHE A 97 4.54 5.04 7.01
CA PHE A 97 3.68 4.87 5.84
C PHE A 97 3.50 6.19 5.08
N SER A 98 3.32 7.30 5.80
CA SER A 98 3.18 8.62 5.15
C SER A 98 4.49 9.04 4.49
N ASP A 99 5.62 8.75 5.12
CA ASP A 99 6.94 9.04 4.55
C ASP A 99 7.22 8.21 3.30
N TYR A 100 6.68 6.98 3.19
CA TYR A 100 6.79 6.12 2.02
C TYR A 100 5.83 6.53 0.88
N PHE A 101 4.57 6.81 1.17
CA PHE A 101 3.59 7.11 0.12
C PHE A 101 3.65 8.56 -0.37
N GLY A 102 4.24 9.49 0.40
CA GLY A 102 4.34 10.89 0.00
C GLY A 102 2.96 11.50 -0.27
N GLU A 103 2.74 11.96 -1.50
CA GLU A 103 1.47 12.56 -1.93
C GLU A 103 0.35 11.56 -2.23
N TYR A 104 0.65 10.27 -2.31
CA TYR A 104 -0.33 9.20 -2.61
C TYR A 104 -1.15 8.80 -1.38
N ILE A 105 -1.96 9.74 -0.90
CA ILE A 105 -2.72 9.63 0.37
C ILE A 105 -3.85 8.58 0.33
N GLY A 106 -4.38 8.24 -0.85
CA GLY A 106 -5.52 7.33 -1.00
C GLY A 106 -5.15 5.92 -0.57
N PHE A 107 -4.13 5.35 -1.23
CA PHE A 107 -3.68 3.99 -0.93
C PHE A 107 -2.99 3.91 0.45
N CYS A 108 -2.27 4.97 0.85
CA CYS A 108 -1.72 5.07 2.20
C CYS A 108 -2.79 4.92 3.29
N LYS A 109 -3.95 5.57 3.12
CA LYS A 109 -5.07 5.43 4.06
C LYS A 109 -5.62 4.01 4.09
N LEU A 110 -5.72 3.34 2.93
CA LEU A 110 -6.19 1.97 2.87
C LEU A 110 -5.25 1.02 3.63
N VAL A 111 -3.94 1.07 3.31
CA VAL A 111 -2.92 0.26 3.99
C VAL A 111 -2.96 0.49 5.50
N ARG A 112 -3.05 1.76 5.94
CA ARG A 112 -3.17 2.11 7.36
C ARG A 112 -4.44 1.52 8.00
N ASN A 113 -5.58 1.58 7.31
CA ASN A 113 -6.84 1.08 7.85
C ASN A 113 -6.79 -0.44 8.01
N VAL A 114 -6.37 -1.17 6.98
CA VAL A 114 -6.21 -2.63 7.02
C VAL A 114 -5.26 -3.02 8.16
N TYR A 115 -4.12 -2.35 8.27
CA TYR A 115 -3.14 -2.60 9.34
C TYR A 115 -3.74 -2.40 10.75
N LEU A 116 -4.67 -1.45 10.90
CA LEU A 116 -5.33 -1.19 12.19
C LEU A 116 -6.53 -2.11 12.47
N GLU A 117 -7.23 -2.59 11.44
CA GLU A 117 -8.42 -3.43 11.56
C GLU A 117 -8.06 -4.89 11.82
N GLU A 118 -7.19 -5.47 11.01
CA GLU A 118 -6.76 -6.88 11.13
C GLU A 118 -6.05 -7.14 12.48
N LEU A 119 -5.25 -6.18 12.99
CA LEU A 119 -4.63 -6.30 14.32
C LEU A 119 -5.62 -6.19 15.50
N LYS A 120 -6.81 -5.60 15.31
CA LYS A 120 -7.86 -5.59 16.35
C LYS A 120 -8.59 -6.92 16.41
N ASP A 121 -8.78 -7.57 15.27
CA ASP A 121 -9.41 -8.89 15.20
C ASP A 121 -8.52 -9.98 15.82
N GLU A 122 -7.19 -9.89 15.67
CA GLU A 122 -6.25 -10.82 16.32
C GLU A 122 -6.16 -10.67 17.85
N LEU A 123 -6.37 -9.47 18.39
CA LEU A 123 -6.35 -9.21 19.84
C LEU A 123 -7.68 -9.51 20.54
N SER A 124 -8.71 -9.87 19.78
CA SER A 124 -10.08 -10.11 20.29
C SER A 124 -10.34 -11.58 20.70
N TYR A 125 -9.30 -12.42 20.75
CA TYR A 125 -9.37 -13.83 21.11
C TYR A 125 -8.90 -14.15 22.54
#